data_AF-A0A8S1ML41-F1
#
_entry.id   AF-A0A8S1ML41-F1
#
_cell.length_a   1.000
_cell.length_b   1.000
_cell.length_c   1.000
_cell.angle_alpha   90.00
_cell.angle_beta   90.00
_cell.angle_gamma   90.00
#
_symmetry.space_group_name_H-M   'P 1'
#
loop_
_entity.id
_entity.type
_entity.pdbx_description
1 polymer ?
#
loop_
_entity_poly.entity_id
_entity_poly.type
_entity_poly.pdbx_seq_one_letter_code
_entity_poly.pdbx_strand_id
1 'polypeptide(L)'
;MNCLICFIEKQMIKPGDCSHQFCKECIVMYLKETIKSGSVFKITCPSCNIEYSALIIKQYCEDLYPKYLELKQKAIITCSVCKENLQTHKCGTKVCKKCGEIHSAQCSQRCPNCLIPIEKISGCNHMICKCKYEFCWICKGKYSKYHYRLWNLSGCPFPGSMMRNIEPFENPNIIRTLMVLPKIMAFLLIFCILLLIYPFFCFIITVKFHYQQFKIKKSRLLLVLLFPLTYLMHFFYKGIFAVQHKLHSLG
;
A
#
# COMPACT_ATOMS: atom_id res chain seq x y z
N MET A 1 -4.97 58.68 -22.97
CA MET A 1 -4.89 57.25 -23.42
C MET A 1 -6.30 56.70 -23.46
N ASN A 2 -6.65 55.95 -24.50
CA ASN A 2 -8.01 55.45 -24.70
C ASN A 2 -8.24 54.11 -24.00
N CYS A 3 -9.47 53.90 -23.54
CA CYS A 3 -9.87 52.61 -22.97
C CYS A 3 -9.77 51.48 -23.99
N LEU A 4 -9.20 50.34 -23.63
CA LEU A 4 -9.11 49.17 -24.52
C LEU A 4 -10.45 48.46 -24.79
N ILE A 5 -11.52 48.79 -24.05
CA ILE A 5 -12.86 48.20 -24.23
C ILE A 5 -13.77 49.11 -25.04
N CYS A 6 -13.88 50.39 -24.66
CA CYS A 6 -14.81 51.33 -25.29
C CYS A 6 -14.14 52.34 -26.24
N PHE A 7 -12.80 52.37 -26.29
CA PHE A 7 -12.00 53.28 -27.13
C PHE A 7 -12.19 54.78 -26.87
N ILE A 8 -12.91 55.15 -25.80
CA ILE A 8 -13.12 56.53 -25.37
C ILE A 8 -12.03 56.95 -24.38
N GLU A 9 -11.61 58.22 -24.46
CA GLU A 9 -10.72 58.84 -23.49
C GLU A 9 -11.49 59.16 -22.19
N LYS A 10 -11.10 58.50 -21.09
CA LYS A 10 -11.69 58.65 -19.75
C LYS A 10 -10.58 58.47 -18.70
N GLN A 11 -10.96 58.57 -17.42
CA GLN A 11 -10.08 58.15 -16.34
C GLN A 11 -9.79 56.64 -16.43
N MET A 12 -8.53 56.31 -16.68
CA MET A 12 -8.05 54.95 -16.80
C MET A 12 -7.63 54.39 -15.45
N ILE A 13 -7.94 53.12 -15.22
CA ILE A 13 -7.54 52.35 -14.04
C ILE A 13 -6.76 51.10 -14.46
N LYS A 14 -5.85 50.67 -13.59
CA LYS A 14 -5.14 49.40 -13.70
C LYS A 14 -5.70 48.44 -12.63
N PRO A 15 -6.72 47.63 -12.97
CA PRO A 15 -7.45 46.85 -11.98
C PRO A 15 -6.70 45.61 -11.48
N GLY A 16 -5.64 45.14 -12.13
CA GLY A 16 -4.92 43.94 -11.70
C GLY A 16 -3.41 44.04 -11.92
N ASP A 17 -2.71 42.93 -11.72
CA ASP A 17 -1.24 42.87 -11.79
C ASP A 17 -0.69 42.92 -13.22
N CYS A 18 -1.56 43.05 -14.23
CA CYS A 18 -1.21 43.22 -15.63
C CYS A 18 -1.06 44.69 -16.02
N SER A 19 -0.30 45.01 -17.09
CA SER A 19 -0.11 46.38 -17.59
C SER A 19 -1.33 47.00 -18.31
N HIS A 20 -2.44 46.28 -18.44
CA HIS A 20 -3.62 46.74 -19.18
C HIS A 20 -4.44 47.78 -18.40
N GLN A 21 -4.91 48.80 -19.11
CA GLN A 21 -5.67 49.92 -18.56
C GLN A 21 -7.05 50.03 -19.19
N PHE A 22 -8.05 50.37 -18.36
CA PHE A 22 -9.44 50.41 -18.77
C PHE A 22 -10.20 51.54 -18.06
N CYS A 23 -11.32 51.96 -18.62
CA CYS A 23 -12.24 52.86 -17.94
C CYS A 23 -12.94 52.15 -16.76
N LYS A 24 -13.17 52.86 -15.65
CA LYS A 24 -13.82 52.27 -14.46
C LYS A 24 -15.18 51.64 -14.79
N GLU A 25 -16.00 52.34 -15.57
CA GLU A 25 -17.33 51.88 -16.00
C GLU A 25 -17.25 50.56 -16.77
N CYS A 26 -16.26 50.44 -17.66
CA CYS A 26 -16.04 49.29 -18.53
C CYS A 26 -15.70 48.04 -17.73
N ILE A 27 -14.83 48.18 -16.72
CA ILE A 27 -14.46 47.10 -15.81
C ILE A 27 -15.64 46.69 -14.94
N VAL A 28 -16.40 47.65 -14.40
CA VAL A 28 -17.59 47.35 -13.61
C VAL A 28 -18.62 46.60 -14.46
N MET A 29 -18.89 47.04 -15.68
CA MET A 29 -19.80 46.34 -16.59
C MET A 29 -19.31 44.92 -16.92
N TYR A 30 -18.04 44.76 -17.27
CA TYR A 30 -17.44 43.46 -17.54
C TYR A 30 -17.57 42.50 -16.35
N LEU A 31 -17.24 42.97 -15.15
CA LEU A 31 -17.36 42.17 -13.92
C LEU A 31 -18.82 41.82 -13.61
N LYS A 32 -19.75 42.75 -13.81
CA LYS A 32 -21.19 42.49 -13.62
C LYS A 32 -21.71 41.41 -14.56
N GLU A 33 -21.36 41.48 -15.84
CA GLU A 33 -21.80 40.50 -16.84
C GLU A 33 -21.13 39.13 -16.66
N THR A 34 -19.85 39.08 -16.28
CA THR A 34 -19.16 37.81 -15.97
C THR A 34 -19.71 37.12 -14.72
N ILE A 35 -20.07 37.89 -13.68
CA ILE A 35 -20.71 37.33 -12.48
C ILE A 35 -22.15 36.86 -12.80
N LYS A 36 -22.91 37.62 -13.59
CA LYS A 36 -24.28 37.23 -13.99
C LYS A 36 -24.32 36.00 -14.88
N SER A 37 -23.39 35.88 -15.83
CA SER A 37 -23.28 34.73 -16.72
C SER A 37 -22.79 33.45 -16.02
N GLY A 38 -22.37 33.54 -14.76
CA GLY A 38 -21.96 32.37 -13.96
C GLY A 38 -20.54 31.88 -14.22
N SER A 39 -19.76 32.57 -15.07
CA SER A 39 -18.35 32.25 -15.34
C SER A 39 -17.42 32.80 -14.24
N VAL A 40 -17.66 32.37 -12.99
CA VAL A 40 -16.94 32.87 -11.81
C VAL A 40 -15.69 32.04 -11.45
N PHE A 41 -15.49 30.89 -12.11
CA PHE A 41 -14.38 29.98 -11.80
C PHE A 41 -13.02 30.63 -12.05
N LYS A 42 -12.92 31.45 -13.11
CA LYS A 42 -11.72 32.21 -13.45
C LYS A 42 -12.09 33.51 -14.16
N ILE A 43 -12.23 34.59 -13.41
CA ILE A 43 -12.45 35.93 -13.99
C ILE A 43 -11.09 36.51 -14.35
N THR A 44 -10.82 36.68 -15.64
CA THR A 44 -9.53 37.15 -16.16
C THR A 44 -9.60 38.58 -16.65
N CYS A 45 -8.45 39.17 -16.91
CA CYS A 45 -8.37 40.45 -17.59
C CYS A 45 -8.98 40.36 -19.01
N PRO A 46 -9.75 41.37 -19.48
CA PRO A 46 -10.31 41.37 -20.84
C PRO A 46 -9.26 41.32 -21.95
N SER A 47 -8.02 41.73 -21.66
CA SER A 47 -6.92 41.76 -22.64
C SER A 47 -5.85 40.69 -22.41
N CYS A 48 -5.93 39.90 -21.32
CA CYS A 48 -4.94 38.83 -21.06
C CYS A 48 -5.46 37.76 -20.10
N ASN A 49 -4.70 36.66 -19.98
CA ASN A 49 -5.11 35.50 -19.17
C ASN A 49 -4.81 35.60 -17.66
N ILE A 50 -4.45 36.79 -17.16
CA ILE A 50 -4.19 37.02 -15.73
C ILE A 50 -5.54 37.09 -14.99
N GLU A 51 -5.68 36.29 -13.93
CA GLU A 51 -6.87 36.22 -13.09
C GLU A 51 -6.95 37.42 -12.14
N TYR A 52 -8.14 37.99 -11.97
CA TYR A 52 -8.38 39.04 -10.97
C TYR A 52 -8.53 38.43 -9.58
N SER A 53 -7.86 39.05 -8.60
CA SER A 53 -8.01 38.66 -7.20
C SER A 53 -9.41 39.02 -6.69
N ALA A 54 -9.86 38.31 -5.65
CA ALA A 54 -11.17 38.56 -5.04
C ALA A 54 -11.28 39.98 -4.43
N LEU A 55 -10.15 40.61 -4.08
CA LEU A 55 -10.11 41.97 -3.55
C LEU A 55 -10.49 43.00 -4.62
N ILE A 56 -10.01 42.82 -5.85
CA ILE A 56 -10.35 43.67 -6.99
C ILE A 56 -11.84 43.58 -7.29
N ILE A 57 -12.40 42.38 -7.29
CA ILE A 57 -13.83 42.17 -7.52
C ILE A 57 -14.66 42.84 -6.43
N LYS A 58 -14.24 42.74 -5.16
CA LYS A 58 -14.89 43.44 -4.03
C LYS A 58 -14.84 44.97 -4.19
N GLN A 59 -13.70 45.51 -4.63
CA GLN A 59 -13.49 46.95 -4.78
C GLN A 59 -14.40 47.58 -5.85
N TYR A 60 -14.62 46.89 -6.96
CA TYR A 60 -15.38 47.44 -8.10
C TYR A 60 -16.84 46.96 -8.17
N CYS A 61 -17.18 45.85 -7.53
CA CYS A 61 -18.51 45.23 -7.56
C CYS A 61 -18.93 44.73 -6.17
N GLU A 62 -18.97 45.65 -5.20
CA GLU A 62 -19.38 45.34 -3.82
C GLU A 62 -20.81 44.79 -3.75
N ASP A 63 -21.71 45.32 -4.58
CA ASP A 63 -23.12 44.92 -4.71
C ASP A 63 -23.29 43.44 -5.11
N LEU A 64 -22.46 42.95 -6.02
CA LEU A 64 -22.50 41.56 -6.50
C LEU A 64 -21.47 40.64 -5.83
N TYR A 65 -20.67 41.16 -4.89
CA TYR A 65 -19.64 40.39 -4.21
C TYR A 65 -20.19 39.17 -3.43
N PRO A 66 -21.33 39.27 -2.72
CA PRO A 66 -21.94 38.09 -2.07
C PRO A 66 -22.32 36.99 -3.08
N LYS A 67 -22.90 37.40 -4.21
CA LYS A 67 -23.27 36.47 -5.30
C LYS A 67 -22.03 35.83 -5.94
N TYR A 68 -20.95 36.58 -6.11
CA TYR A 68 -19.66 36.04 -6.56
C TYR A 68 -19.15 34.94 -5.62
N LEU A 69 -19.16 35.18 -4.31
CA LEU A 69 -18.74 34.18 -3.32
C LEU A 69 -19.62 32.94 -3.36
N GLU A 70 -20.93 33.11 -3.42
CA GLU A 70 -21.89 32.02 -3.51
C GLU A 70 -21.65 31.17 -4.77
N LEU A 71 -21.50 31.81 -5.94
CA LEU A 71 -21.24 31.10 -7.19
C LEU A 71 -19.87 30.41 -7.17
N LYS A 72 -18.84 31.01 -6.55
CA LYS A 72 -17.51 30.41 -6.42
C LYS A 72 -17.55 29.18 -5.51
N GLN A 73 -18.31 29.23 -4.42
CA GLN A 73 -18.56 28.08 -3.56
C GLN A 73 -19.35 26.99 -4.29
N LYS A 74 -20.42 27.36 -5.02
CA LYS A 74 -21.22 26.43 -5.83
C LYS A 74 -20.39 25.75 -6.92
N ALA A 75 -19.52 26.46 -7.63
CA ALA A 75 -18.64 25.90 -8.65
C ALA A 75 -17.64 24.85 -8.09
N ILE A 76 -17.32 24.91 -6.79
CA ILE A 76 -16.47 23.92 -6.11
C ILE A 76 -17.24 22.63 -5.83
N ILE A 77 -18.56 22.68 -5.68
CA ILE A 77 -19.39 21.55 -5.23
C ILE A 77 -20.38 21.06 -6.28
N THR A 78 -20.60 21.78 -7.38
CA THR A 78 -21.60 21.43 -8.42
C THR A 78 -20.99 21.44 -9.81
N CYS A 79 -21.48 20.53 -10.65
CA CYS A 79 -21.12 20.41 -12.05
C CYS A 79 -21.63 21.62 -12.85
N SER A 80 -20.76 22.24 -13.63
CA SER A 80 -21.11 23.38 -14.51
C SER A 80 -22.14 23.02 -15.58
N VAL A 81 -22.17 21.77 -16.02
CA VAL A 81 -23.06 21.27 -17.08
C VAL A 81 -24.36 20.73 -16.48
N CYS A 82 -24.26 19.82 -15.51
CA CYS A 82 -25.40 19.09 -14.97
C CYS A 82 -26.06 19.73 -13.74
N LYS A 83 -25.43 20.74 -13.13
CA LYS A 83 -25.83 21.36 -11.84
C LYS A 83 -25.91 20.39 -10.66
N GLU A 84 -25.49 19.14 -10.84
CA GLU A 84 -25.46 18.10 -9.83
C GLU A 84 -24.24 18.24 -8.93
N ASN A 85 -24.31 17.76 -7.69
CA ASN A 85 -23.17 17.79 -6.79
C ASN A 85 -21.99 16.94 -7.31
N LEU A 86 -20.78 17.51 -7.22
CA LEU A 86 -19.52 16.87 -7.52
C LEU A 86 -19.16 15.91 -6.39
N GLN A 87 -18.83 14.69 -6.75
CA GLN A 87 -18.24 13.73 -5.82
C GLN A 87 -16.73 13.91 -5.82
N THR A 88 -16.16 13.91 -4.61
CA THR A 88 -14.70 13.91 -4.47
C THR A 88 -14.24 12.46 -4.54
N HIS A 89 -13.50 12.13 -5.59
CA HIS A 89 -12.81 10.87 -5.73
C HIS A 89 -11.72 10.75 -4.65
N LYS A 90 -11.36 9.53 -4.27
CA LYS A 90 -10.35 9.25 -3.22
C LYS A 90 -8.99 9.88 -3.50
N CYS A 91 -8.69 10.14 -4.78
CA CYS A 91 -7.47 10.83 -5.19
C CYS A 91 -7.54 12.37 -5.12
N GLY A 92 -8.65 12.96 -4.68
CA GLY A 92 -8.89 14.40 -4.60
C GLY A 92 -9.57 15.02 -5.84
N THR A 93 -9.68 14.27 -6.93
CA THR A 93 -10.35 14.68 -8.17
C THR A 93 -11.85 14.84 -7.96
N LYS A 94 -12.44 15.93 -8.46
CA LYS A 94 -13.89 16.14 -8.43
C LYS A 94 -14.52 15.62 -9.72
N VAL A 95 -15.45 14.69 -9.57
CA VAL A 95 -16.14 14.04 -10.69
C VAL A 95 -17.64 14.26 -10.54
N CYS A 96 -18.34 14.61 -11.61
CA CYS A 96 -19.78 14.69 -11.57
C CYS A 96 -20.39 13.27 -11.58
N LYS A 97 -21.26 12.96 -10.61
CA LYS A 97 -21.95 11.66 -10.53
C LYS A 97 -22.83 11.38 -11.76
N LYS A 98 -23.39 12.44 -12.36
CA LYS A 98 -24.39 12.33 -13.44
C LYS A 98 -23.78 12.21 -14.83
N CYS A 99 -22.82 13.06 -15.18
CA CYS A 99 -22.18 13.03 -16.51
C CYS A 99 -20.79 12.37 -16.53
N GLY A 100 -20.18 12.08 -15.38
CA GLY A 100 -18.84 11.49 -15.31
C GLY A 100 -17.69 12.45 -15.65
N GLU A 101 -17.98 13.73 -15.94
CA GLU A 101 -16.94 14.72 -16.24
C GLU A 101 -16.08 15.06 -15.02
N ILE A 102 -14.80 15.32 -15.28
CA ILE A 102 -13.80 15.71 -14.28
C ILE A 102 -13.75 17.24 -14.20
N HIS A 103 -14.12 17.81 -13.05
CA HIS A 103 -14.19 19.26 -12.82
C HIS A 103 -13.02 19.80 -11.99
N SER A 104 -12.10 18.92 -11.56
CA SER A 104 -10.80 19.31 -11.02
C SER A 104 -9.75 18.36 -11.57
N ALA A 105 -9.00 18.83 -12.56
CA ALA A 105 -7.85 18.09 -13.07
C ALA A 105 -6.75 18.16 -12.03
N GLN A 106 -6.47 17.02 -11.38
CA GLN A 106 -5.17 16.54 -10.89
C GLN A 106 -5.36 15.75 -9.57
N CYS A 107 -5.24 14.42 -9.66
CA CYS A 107 -5.11 13.55 -8.50
C CYS A 107 -3.80 13.90 -7.77
N SER A 108 -3.86 14.84 -6.82
CA SER A 108 -2.71 15.30 -6.04
C SER A 108 -2.78 14.72 -4.62
N GLN A 109 -1.64 14.21 -4.14
CA GLN A 109 -1.46 13.84 -2.73
C GLN A 109 -0.42 14.73 -2.08
N ARG A 110 -0.51 14.90 -0.76
CA ARG A 110 0.49 15.64 0.01
C ARG A 110 1.65 14.75 0.41
N CYS A 111 2.86 15.30 0.36
CA CYS A 111 4.03 14.64 0.94
C CYS A 111 3.82 14.39 2.44
N PRO A 112 4.07 13.18 2.96
CA PRO A 112 3.94 12.91 4.39
C PRO A 112 4.99 13.64 5.26
N ASN A 113 6.08 14.15 4.67
CA ASN A 113 7.12 14.85 5.39
C ASN A 113 6.96 16.38 5.38
N CYS A 114 6.73 17.00 4.20
CA CYS A 114 6.64 18.46 4.06
C CYS A 114 5.25 18.98 3.66
N LEU A 115 4.27 18.10 3.47
CA LEU A 115 2.87 18.41 3.14
C LEU A 115 2.64 19.13 1.80
N ILE A 116 3.69 19.38 1.01
CA ILE A 116 3.59 19.96 -0.34
C ILE A 116 2.77 19.00 -1.23
N PRO A 117 1.83 19.50 -2.04
CA PRO A 117 1.08 18.69 -3.00
C PRO A 117 2.00 18.14 -4.10
N ILE A 118 1.80 16.87 -4.44
CA ILE A 118 2.53 16.10 -5.43
C ILE A 118 1.50 15.41 -6.31
N GLU A 119 1.69 15.49 -7.62
CA GLU A 119 0.89 14.77 -8.60
C GLU A 119 1.59 13.48 -9.01
N LYS A 120 0.83 12.40 -9.17
CA LYS A 120 1.35 11.16 -9.75
C LYS A 120 1.07 11.17 -11.25
N ILE A 121 2.13 11.20 -12.05
CA ILE A 121 2.03 11.26 -13.52
C ILE A 121 1.64 9.89 -14.10
N SER A 122 2.32 8.79 -13.71
CA SER A 122 1.91 7.39 -13.96
C SER A 122 2.97 6.39 -13.44
N GLY A 123 2.64 5.10 -13.44
CA GLY A 123 3.61 4.00 -13.33
C GLY A 123 4.02 3.63 -11.89
N CYS A 124 5.10 4.25 -11.39
CA CYS A 124 5.74 3.84 -10.15
C CYS A 124 5.07 4.44 -8.91
N ASN A 125 4.86 3.61 -7.88
CA ASN A 125 4.35 4.07 -6.58
C ASN A 125 5.45 4.50 -5.61
N HIS A 126 6.73 4.36 -5.97
CA HIS A 126 7.83 5.00 -5.25
C HIS A 126 7.93 6.46 -5.71
N MET A 127 7.65 7.37 -4.79
CA MET A 127 7.60 8.80 -5.03
C MET A 127 8.75 9.46 -4.29
N ILE A 128 9.38 10.43 -4.95
CA ILE A 128 10.44 11.25 -4.37
C ILE A 128 9.94 12.70 -4.38
N CYS A 129 9.79 13.28 -3.19
CA CYS A 129 9.38 14.67 -3.06
C CYS A 129 10.55 15.62 -3.37
N LYS A 130 10.24 16.90 -3.69
CA LYS A 130 11.22 17.98 -3.78
C LYS A 130 12.03 18.17 -2.47
N CYS A 131 11.46 17.81 -1.31
CA CYS A 131 12.20 17.79 -0.04
C CYS A 131 13.14 16.57 0.12
N LYS A 132 13.33 15.78 -0.95
CA LYS A 132 14.11 14.54 -1.02
C LYS A 132 13.53 13.38 -0.18
N TYR A 133 12.36 13.54 0.42
CA TYR A 133 11.70 12.44 1.12
C TYR A 133 11.12 11.43 0.14
N GLU A 134 11.50 10.17 0.32
CA GLU A 134 11.02 9.04 -0.48
C GLU A 134 9.89 8.30 0.24
N PHE A 135 8.78 8.10 -0.46
CA PHE A 135 7.59 7.49 0.13
C PHE A 135 6.80 6.66 -0.89
N CYS A 136 5.91 5.82 -0.38
CA CYS A 136 4.99 5.04 -1.19
C CYS A 136 3.69 5.82 -1.41
N TRP A 137 3.29 6.00 -2.67
CA TRP A 137 2.05 6.67 -3.06
C TRP A 137 0.80 6.00 -2.47
N ILE A 138 0.82 4.67 -2.33
CA ILE A 138 -0.34 3.89 -1.89
C ILE A 138 -0.57 4.05 -0.38
N CYS A 139 0.50 3.88 0.42
CA CYS A 139 0.38 3.77 1.87
C CYS A 139 0.94 4.97 2.65
N LYS A 140 1.49 5.98 1.95
CA LYS A 140 2.17 7.17 2.52
C LYS A 140 3.35 6.86 3.45
N GLY A 141 3.74 5.59 3.56
CA GLY A 141 4.87 5.14 4.38
C GLY A 141 6.22 5.49 3.74
N LYS A 142 7.26 5.60 4.57
CA LYS A 142 8.64 5.78 4.14
C LYS A 142 9.04 4.67 3.17
N TYR A 143 9.65 5.06 2.05
CA TYR A 143 10.14 4.10 1.08
C TYR A 143 11.43 3.42 1.58
N SER A 144 11.59 2.15 1.23
CA SER A 144 12.81 1.38 1.45
C SER A 144 12.95 0.32 0.36
N LYS A 145 14.17 -0.19 0.14
CA LYS A 145 14.44 -1.27 -0.84
C LYS A 145 13.56 -2.50 -0.65
N TYR A 146 13.14 -2.77 0.59
CA TYR A 146 12.30 -3.91 0.94
C TYR A 146 10.82 -3.56 1.10
N HIS A 147 10.40 -2.33 0.76
CA HIS A 147 9.05 -1.83 1.02
C HIS A 147 7.94 -2.69 0.40
N TYR A 148 8.15 -3.23 -0.80
CA TYR A 148 7.17 -4.08 -1.50
C TYR A 148 7.40 -5.59 -1.32
N ARG A 149 8.31 -6.00 -0.42
CA ARG A 149 8.58 -7.42 -0.17
C ARG A 149 7.52 -8.03 0.76
N LEU A 150 7.15 -9.28 0.48
CA LEU A 150 6.10 -10.02 1.21
C LEU A 150 6.37 -10.15 2.71
N TRP A 151 7.64 -10.27 3.10
CA TRP A 151 8.08 -10.44 4.49
C TRP A 151 8.26 -9.12 5.25
N ASN A 152 8.20 -7.96 4.58
CA ASN A 152 8.36 -6.68 5.25
C ASN A 152 7.05 -6.25 5.90
N LEU A 153 6.88 -6.60 7.18
CA LEU A 153 5.70 -6.25 7.99
C LEU A 153 5.45 -4.73 8.06
N SER A 154 6.51 -3.92 8.02
CA SER A 154 6.44 -2.44 8.05
C SER A 154 6.27 -1.80 6.67
N GLY A 155 6.27 -2.61 5.62
CA GLY A 155 6.23 -2.18 4.23
C GLY A 155 4.84 -1.77 3.74
N CYS A 156 4.64 -1.90 2.43
CA CYS A 156 3.35 -1.71 1.79
C CYS A 156 2.39 -2.83 2.22
N PRO A 157 1.13 -2.52 2.59
CA PRO A 157 0.12 -3.56 2.85
C PRO A 157 -0.09 -4.49 1.65
N PHE A 158 0.12 -3.98 0.43
CA PHE A 158 0.06 -4.74 -0.81
C PHE A 158 1.49 -4.98 -1.35
N PRO A 159 2.13 -6.11 -1.03
CA PRO A 159 3.41 -6.46 -1.63
C PRO A 159 3.31 -6.60 -3.16
N GLY A 160 4.44 -6.41 -3.85
CA GLY A 160 4.50 -6.44 -5.32
C GLY A 160 3.71 -5.32 -6.03
N SER A 161 3.19 -4.32 -5.31
CA SER A 161 2.40 -3.24 -5.89
C SER A 161 3.22 -2.05 -6.39
N MET A 162 4.51 -2.22 -6.69
CA MET A 162 5.38 -1.11 -7.08
C MET A 162 4.88 -0.41 -8.36
N MET A 163 4.45 -1.19 -9.35
CA MET A 163 3.96 -0.71 -10.65
C MET A 163 2.45 -0.83 -10.83
N ARG A 164 1.72 -1.26 -9.79
CA ARG A 164 0.26 -1.42 -9.89
C ARG A 164 -0.42 -0.06 -9.76
N ASN A 165 -1.43 0.19 -10.60
CA ASN A 165 -2.29 1.36 -10.47
C ASN A 165 -3.31 1.12 -9.36
N ILE A 166 -2.86 1.28 -8.12
CA ILE A 166 -3.69 1.20 -6.91
C ILE A 166 -3.88 2.60 -6.37
N GLU A 167 -5.12 2.92 -6.03
CA GLU A 167 -5.45 4.16 -5.34
C GLU A 167 -4.84 4.21 -3.93
N PRO A 168 -4.49 5.40 -3.43
CA PRO A 168 -4.02 5.55 -2.06
C PRO A 168 -5.06 5.15 -1.03
N PHE A 169 -4.59 4.56 0.06
CA PHE A 169 -5.44 4.24 1.19
C PHE A 169 -5.67 5.44 2.09
N GLU A 170 -6.91 5.58 2.57
CA GLU A 170 -7.25 6.52 3.63
C GLU A 170 -6.54 6.16 4.93
N ASN A 171 -6.62 4.89 5.34
CA ASN A 171 -6.06 4.36 6.58
C ASN A 171 -5.10 3.18 6.35
N PRO A 172 -3.88 3.43 5.84
CA PRO A 172 -2.94 2.38 5.47
C PRO A 172 -2.47 1.51 6.65
N ASN A 173 -2.44 2.06 7.87
CA ASN A 173 -2.07 1.31 9.07
C ASN A 173 -3.10 0.24 9.43
N ILE A 174 -4.40 0.56 9.33
CA ILE A 174 -5.48 -0.40 9.61
C ILE A 174 -5.42 -1.56 8.60
N ILE A 175 -5.28 -1.23 7.31
CA ILE A 175 -5.16 -2.25 6.25
C ILE A 175 -3.94 -3.13 6.47
N ARG A 176 -2.79 -2.54 6.84
CA ARG A 176 -1.58 -3.31 7.19
C ARG A 176 -1.87 -4.29 8.32
N THR A 177 -2.48 -3.82 9.42
CA THR A 177 -2.81 -4.67 10.58
C THR A 177 -3.74 -5.80 10.18
N LEU A 178 -4.82 -5.51 9.43
CA LEU A 178 -5.77 -6.52 8.96
C LEU A 178 -5.13 -7.60 8.08
N MET A 179 -4.13 -7.24 7.27
CA MET A 179 -3.44 -8.20 6.38
C MET A 179 -2.32 -8.98 7.08
N VAL A 180 -1.70 -8.41 8.11
CA VAL A 180 -0.58 -9.00 8.83
C VAL A 180 -1.03 -9.90 9.97
N LEU A 181 -2.04 -9.47 10.74
CA LEU A 181 -2.50 -10.16 11.94
C LEU A 181 -2.91 -11.63 11.70
N PRO A 182 -3.68 -11.98 10.64
CA PRO A 182 -4.04 -13.37 10.38
C PRO A 182 -2.85 -14.28 10.11
N LYS A 183 -1.79 -13.75 9.47
CA LYS A 183 -0.56 -14.51 9.18
C LYS A 183 0.23 -14.78 10.45
N ILE A 184 0.32 -13.80 11.35
CA ILE A 184 0.95 -13.97 12.65
C ILE A 184 0.17 -15.00 13.47
N MET A 185 -1.16 -14.89 13.51
CA MET A 185 -2.01 -15.85 14.20
C MET A 185 -1.85 -17.28 13.65
N ALA A 186 -1.82 -17.45 12.33
CA ALA A 186 -1.60 -18.75 11.70
C ALA A 186 -0.22 -19.33 12.03
N PHE A 187 0.83 -18.49 12.01
CA PHE A 187 2.18 -18.91 12.39
C PHE A 187 2.26 -19.37 13.84
N LEU A 188 1.67 -18.60 14.77
CA LEU A 188 1.58 -18.97 16.19
C LEU A 188 0.82 -20.28 16.39
N LEU A 189 -0.30 -20.47 15.68
CA LEU A 189 -1.09 -21.70 15.74
C LEU A 189 -0.29 -22.91 15.25
N ILE A 190 0.42 -22.79 14.12
CA ILE A 190 1.31 -23.85 13.61
C ILE A 190 2.41 -24.16 14.62
N PHE A 191 3.05 -23.15 15.20
CA PHE A 191 4.09 -23.32 16.20
C PHE A 191 3.58 -24.06 17.44
N CYS A 192 2.39 -23.69 17.95
CA CYS A 192 1.75 -24.41 19.06
C CYS A 192 1.45 -25.88 18.72
N ILE A 193 0.95 -26.16 17.50
CA ILE A 193 0.71 -27.54 17.05
C ILE A 193 2.02 -28.34 17.01
N LEU A 194 3.10 -27.75 16.50
CA LEU A 194 4.41 -28.41 16.46
C LEU A 194 4.94 -28.72 17.87
N LEU A 195 4.75 -27.80 18.83
CA LEU A 195 5.13 -28.03 20.23
C LEU A 195 4.32 -29.17 20.88
N LEU A 196 3.07 -29.38 20.48
CA LEU A 196 2.24 -30.49 20.98
C LEU A 196 2.61 -31.84 20.34
N ILE A 197 2.94 -31.84 19.04
CA ILE A 197 3.28 -33.06 18.29
C ILE A 197 4.70 -33.55 18.63
N TYR A 198 5.63 -32.62 18.87
CA TYR A 198 7.03 -32.93 19.14
C TYR A 198 7.24 -33.95 20.29
N PRO A 199 6.65 -33.79 21.50
CA PRO A 199 6.83 -34.76 22.58
C PRO A 199 6.23 -36.13 22.25
N PHE A 200 5.10 -36.17 21.54
CA PHE A 200 4.52 -37.44 21.09
C PHE A 200 5.44 -38.16 20.10
N PHE A 201 6.01 -37.41 19.15
CA PHE A 201 6.99 -37.93 18.21
C PHE A 201 8.24 -38.46 18.92
N CYS A 202 8.78 -37.71 19.90
CA CYS A 202 9.89 -38.16 20.75
C CYS A 202 9.53 -39.44 21.50
N PHE A 203 8.33 -39.54 22.07
CA PHE A 203 7.86 -40.74 22.77
C PHE A 203 7.78 -41.96 21.84
N ILE A 204 7.25 -41.81 20.62
CA ILE A 204 7.21 -42.91 19.65
C ILE A 204 8.63 -43.37 19.27
N ILE A 205 9.56 -42.43 19.11
CA ILE A 205 10.98 -42.76 18.83
C ILE A 205 11.60 -43.53 20.00
N THR A 206 11.41 -43.07 21.25
CA THR A 206 11.98 -43.74 22.42
C THR A 206 11.41 -45.13 22.62
N VAL A 207 10.08 -45.30 22.47
CA VAL A 207 9.42 -46.61 22.52
C VAL A 207 9.94 -47.53 21.42
N LYS A 208 10.06 -47.04 20.18
CA LYS A 208 10.59 -47.83 19.06
C LYS A 208 12.05 -48.25 19.29
N PHE A 209 12.86 -47.35 19.84
CA PHE A 209 14.25 -47.62 20.20
C PHE A 209 14.36 -48.68 21.30
N HIS A 210 13.56 -48.56 22.37
CA HIS A 210 13.51 -49.56 23.44
C HIS A 210 12.98 -50.92 22.95
N TYR A 211 11.94 -50.94 22.11
CA TYR A 211 11.42 -52.16 21.49
C TYR A 211 12.47 -52.85 20.62
N GLN A 212 13.21 -52.08 19.81
CA GLN A 212 14.33 -52.61 19.02
C GLN A 212 15.45 -53.16 19.91
N GLN A 213 15.85 -52.46 20.97
CA GLN A 213 16.82 -52.99 21.93
C GLN A 213 16.32 -54.25 22.63
N PHE A 214 15.03 -54.34 22.96
CA PHE A 214 14.44 -55.52 23.59
C PHE A 214 14.40 -56.70 22.61
N LYS A 215 14.08 -56.47 21.33
CA LYS A 215 14.15 -57.49 20.26
C LYS A 215 15.59 -57.98 20.07
N ILE A 216 16.59 -57.08 20.10
CA ILE A 216 18.03 -57.41 20.03
C ILE A 216 18.50 -58.16 21.28
N LYS A 217 18.05 -57.77 22.49
CA LYS A 217 18.37 -58.49 23.73
C LYS A 217 17.71 -59.86 23.77
N LYS A 218 16.47 -60.01 23.29
CA LYS A 218 15.76 -61.29 23.19
C LYS A 218 16.43 -62.23 22.17
N SER A 219 16.92 -61.71 21.03
CA SER A 219 17.71 -62.51 20.09
C SER A 219 19.08 -62.88 20.65
N ARG A 220 19.71 -62.00 21.44
CA ARG A 220 20.96 -62.32 22.16
C ARG A 220 20.76 -63.30 23.31
N LEU A 221 19.63 -63.26 24.04
CA LEU A 221 19.28 -64.23 25.07
C LEU A 221 19.00 -65.62 24.45
N LEU A 222 18.33 -65.65 23.28
CA LEU A 222 18.18 -66.89 22.51
C LEU A 222 19.53 -67.42 22.03
N LEU A 223 20.43 -66.55 21.55
CA LEU A 223 21.81 -66.93 21.18
C LEU A 223 22.63 -67.42 22.39
N VAL A 224 22.47 -66.80 23.56
CA VAL A 224 23.16 -67.15 24.81
C VAL A 224 22.58 -68.44 25.41
N LEU A 225 21.30 -68.75 25.21
CA LEU A 225 20.70 -70.05 25.58
C LEU A 225 21.05 -71.16 24.57
N LEU A 226 21.31 -70.81 23.32
CA LEU A 226 21.81 -71.75 22.29
C LEU A 226 23.33 -71.96 22.36
N PHE A 227 24.09 -71.04 22.98
CA PHE A 227 25.55 -71.12 23.11
C PHE A 227 26.05 -72.33 23.93
N PRO A 228 25.43 -72.71 25.07
CA PRO A 228 25.76 -73.92 25.80
C PRO A 228 25.48 -75.17 24.97
N LEU A 229 24.42 -75.17 24.16
CA LEU A 229 24.05 -76.29 23.29
C LEU A 229 25.06 -76.45 22.15
N THR A 230 25.52 -75.37 21.52
CA THR A 230 26.56 -75.45 20.49
C THR A 230 27.92 -75.84 21.08
N TYR A 231 28.25 -75.39 22.30
CA TYR A 231 29.49 -75.73 22.99
C TYR A 231 29.51 -77.19 23.46
N LEU A 232 28.40 -77.70 24.00
CA LEU A 232 28.23 -79.12 24.35
C LEU A 232 28.30 -79.99 23.09
N MET A 233 27.58 -79.64 22.02
CA MET A 233 27.66 -80.39 20.76
C MET A 233 29.08 -80.40 20.19
N HIS A 234 29.82 -79.28 20.25
CA HIS A 234 31.21 -79.22 19.81
C HIS A 234 32.15 -80.07 20.69
N PHE A 235 31.94 -80.08 22.01
CA PHE A 235 32.71 -80.89 22.95
C PHE A 235 32.45 -82.39 22.77
N PHE A 236 31.20 -82.79 22.59
CA PHE A 236 30.84 -84.18 22.26
C PHE A 236 31.40 -84.61 20.90
N TYR A 237 31.32 -83.75 19.87
CA TYR A 237 31.86 -84.09 18.55
C TYR A 237 33.39 -84.24 18.56
N LYS A 238 34.11 -83.37 19.27
CA LYS A 238 35.57 -83.50 19.46
C LYS A 238 35.94 -84.71 20.32
N GLY A 239 35.16 -85.03 21.35
CA GLY A 239 35.36 -86.22 22.17
C GLY A 239 35.19 -87.52 21.38
N ILE A 240 34.15 -87.60 20.55
CA ILE A 240 33.90 -88.76 19.67
C ILE A 240 35.05 -88.90 18.66
N PHE A 241 35.49 -87.82 18.00
CA PHE A 241 36.62 -87.85 17.08
C PHE A 241 37.95 -88.26 17.76
N ALA A 242 38.21 -87.76 18.97
CA ALA A 242 39.42 -88.10 19.71
C ALA A 242 39.45 -89.59 20.13
N VAL A 243 38.30 -90.16 20.50
CA VAL A 243 38.19 -91.60 20.83
C VAL A 243 38.32 -92.46 19.58
N GLN A 244 37.72 -92.05 18.46
CA GLN A 244 37.79 -92.77 17.19
C GLN A 244 39.21 -92.79 16.61
N HIS A 245 39.94 -91.67 16.73
CA HIS A 245 41.34 -91.58 16.30
C HIS A 245 42.29 -92.38 17.20
N LYS A 246 41.98 -92.55 18.49
CA LYS A 246 42.78 -93.35 19.42
C LYS A 246 42.56 -94.86 19.23
N LEU A 247 41.33 -95.26 18.90
CA LEU A 247 40.98 -96.66 18.57
C LEU A 247 41.61 -97.12 17.25
N HIS A 248 41.71 -96.25 16.24
CA HIS A 248 42.39 -96.57 14.98
C HIS A 248 43.93 -96.59 15.07
N SER A 249 44.52 -96.10 16.18
CA SER A 249 45.98 -96.11 16.40
C SER A 249 46.46 -97.26 17.30
N LEU A 250 45.55 -98.11 17.77
CA LEU A 250 45.81 -99.22 18.70
C LEU A 250 45.48 -100.60 18.12
N GLY A 251 45.14 -100.69 16.84
CA GLY A 251 44.99 -101.93 16.07
C GLY A 251 45.71 -101.82 14.74
#